data_AF-A0A9D0ZLG9-F1
#
_entry.id   AF-A0A9D0ZLG9-F1
#
_cell.length_a   1.000
_cell.length_b   1.000
_cell.length_c   1.000
_cell.angle_alpha   90.00
_cell.angle_beta   90.00
_cell.angle_gamma   90.00
#
_symmetry.space_group_name_H-M   'P 1'
#
loop_
_entity.id
_entity.type
_entity.pdbx_description
1 polymer ?
#
loop_
_entity_poly.entity_id
_entity_poly.type
_entity_poly.pdbx_seq_one_letter_code
_entity_poly.pdbx_strand_id
1 'polypeptide(L)'
;MNKRDFCKAFGKPDAAFVSTVENTLRRLREEEERPVKRKLRLSAAIAVAACLILTAAAFAAATHWGLFDFLNQGQDDGVLPEAAEIVVTAPPQEGGQGDLATFRLREAVYDGEYAYMIVDVTPREGLLLYGPSYGPNDPMSDLTGDDSIPMTIGEYAEKNDLQMASVAVSTALDALGEEFISSIDCHMEADGTLVLMLTCKIAGNDGAALADTLQCSVSPLIPSASEEDAITYGYFDGDGDDPLYASTGYTLDQENRQETDLAFTLTEAGGHDALASAQSAEYPSCGVRVDSVSFTASPMALYYEVHFTITDETAYAATEDGVWFEFLDANGDALSGGVTRTGEVTRQKDGSLVQSGSLAAQNELPETVTLRAYNCWTKERYETNELTLNP
;
A
#
# COMPACT_ATOMS: atom_id res chain seq x y z
N MET A 1 -15.24 14.12 31.68
CA MET A 1 -16.56 14.77 31.48
C MET A 1 -17.63 13.69 31.58
N ASN A 2 -18.67 13.83 32.43
CA ASN A 2 -19.63 12.73 32.68
C ASN A 2 -20.73 12.74 31.61
N LYS A 3 -21.31 11.58 31.25
CA LYS A 3 -22.44 11.42 30.30
C LYS A 3 -23.61 12.39 30.55
N ARG A 4 -23.81 12.84 31.80
CA ARG A 4 -24.84 13.84 32.15
C ARG A 4 -24.55 15.26 31.64
N ASP A 5 -23.30 15.58 31.33
CA ASP A 5 -22.88 16.90 30.85
C ASP A 5 -23.18 17.06 29.35
N PHE A 6 -23.11 15.98 28.57
CA PHE A 6 -23.44 15.96 27.13
C PHE A 6 -24.92 16.27 26.85
N CYS A 7 -25.85 15.72 27.65
CA CYS A 7 -27.28 15.96 27.46
C CYS A 7 -27.72 17.40 27.77
N LYS A 8 -26.84 18.23 28.34
CA LYS A 8 -27.09 19.65 28.61
C LYS A 8 -26.32 20.60 27.70
N ALA A 9 -25.39 20.08 26.88
CA ALA A 9 -24.56 20.88 25.98
C ALA A 9 -25.36 21.50 24.83
N PHE A 10 -26.47 20.86 24.46
CA PHE A 10 -27.40 21.37 23.47
C PHE A 10 -28.66 21.88 24.18
N GLY A 11 -28.96 23.17 24.00
CA GLY A 11 -30.18 23.77 24.54
C GLY A 11 -31.42 23.01 24.09
N LYS A 12 -32.53 23.13 24.83
CA LYS A 12 -33.79 22.52 24.41
C LYS A 12 -34.16 23.08 23.03
N PRO A 13 -34.36 22.23 22.01
CA PRO A 13 -34.76 22.70 20.69
C PRO A 13 -36.07 23.47 20.80
N ASP A 14 -36.20 24.54 20.01
CA ASP A 14 -37.41 25.33 20.01
C ASP A 14 -38.62 24.53 19.48
N ALA A 15 -39.81 24.99 19.85
CA ALA A 15 -41.05 24.29 19.51
C ALA A 15 -41.30 24.19 17.99
N ALA A 16 -40.74 25.10 17.19
CA ALA A 16 -40.87 25.07 15.74
C ALA A 16 -40.00 23.96 15.14
N PHE A 17 -38.79 23.77 15.65
CA PHE A 17 -37.92 22.65 15.27
C PHE A 17 -38.56 21.30 15.61
N VAL A 18 -39.05 21.13 16.85
CA VAL A 18 -39.71 19.88 17.27
C VAL A 18 -40.94 19.58 16.41
N SER A 19 -41.78 20.60 16.15
CA SER A 19 -42.95 20.45 15.30
C SER A 19 -42.59 20.08 13.85
N THR A 20 -41.50 20.63 13.31
CA THR A 20 -41.02 20.32 11.95
C THR A 20 -40.54 18.87 11.84
N VAL A 21 -39.80 18.38 12.85
CA VAL A 21 -39.33 16.99 12.91
C VAL A 21 -40.51 16.03 13.04
N GLU A 22 -41.44 16.28 13.96
CA GLU A 22 -42.63 15.44 14.15
C GLU A 22 -43.54 15.43 12.91
N ASN A 23 -43.71 16.57 12.25
CA ASN A 23 -44.45 16.66 10.98
C ASN A 23 -43.78 15.84 9.87
N THR A 24 -42.46 15.86 9.80
CA THR A 24 -41.69 15.12 8.79
C THR A 24 -41.78 13.62 9.04
N LEU A 25 -41.62 13.17 10.29
CA LEU A 25 -41.75 11.76 10.66
C LEU A 25 -43.17 11.22 10.44
N ARG A 26 -44.19 12.03 10.75
CA ARG A 26 -45.59 11.70 10.44
C ARG A 26 -45.81 11.59 8.94
N ARG A 27 -45.28 12.52 8.13
CA ARG A 27 -45.41 12.47 6.67
C ARG A 27 -44.76 11.23 6.08
N LEU A 28 -43.58 10.84 6.55
CA LEU A 28 -42.89 9.63 6.10
C LEU A 28 -43.68 8.36 6.44
N ARG A 29 -44.28 8.30 7.64
CA ARG A 29 -45.13 7.18 8.06
C ARG A 29 -46.43 7.11 7.26
N GLU A 30 -47.02 8.26 6.94
CA GLU A 30 -48.21 8.35 6.06
C GLU A 30 -47.89 8.07 4.57
N GLU A 31 -46.65 8.25 4.14
CA GLU A 31 -46.16 7.88 2.80
C GLU A 31 -45.89 6.37 2.68
N GLU A 32 -45.44 5.70 3.75
CA GLU A 32 -45.30 4.23 3.80
C GLU A 32 -46.66 3.50 3.79
N GLU A 33 -47.72 4.07 4.37
CA GLU A 33 -49.04 3.43 4.47
C GLU A 33 -49.92 3.57 3.21
N ARG A 34 -49.49 4.29 2.17
CA ARG A 34 -50.29 4.45 0.94
C ARG A 34 -50.04 3.29 -0.04
N PRO A 35 -51.06 2.49 -0.41
CA PRO A 35 -50.91 1.48 -1.45
C PRO A 35 -50.65 2.17 -2.79
N VAL A 36 -49.42 2.07 -3.28
CA VAL A 36 -48.94 2.74 -4.50
C VAL A 36 -49.72 2.23 -5.70
N LYS A 37 -50.74 2.99 -6.14
CA LYS A 37 -51.43 2.75 -7.40
C LYS A 37 -50.49 3.06 -8.57
N ARG A 38 -50.07 1.98 -9.25
CA ARG A 38 -49.44 1.91 -10.59
C ARG A 38 -49.41 3.22 -11.38
N LYS A 39 -48.19 3.75 -11.58
CA LYS A 39 -47.54 4.06 -12.88
C LYS A 39 -46.27 4.90 -12.62
N LEU A 40 -45.22 4.29 -12.06
CA LEU A 40 -43.90 4.91 -12.17
C LEU A 40 -43.45 4.77 -13.64
N ARG A 41 -43.23 5.90 -14.31
CA ARG A 41 -42.66 5.91 -15.66
C ARG A 41 -41.23 5.38 -15.56
N LEU A 42 -40.83 4.51 -16.49
CA LEU A 42 -39.53 3.83 -16.53
C LEU A 42 -38.33 4.78 -16.28
N SER A 43 -38.45 6.05 -16.70
CA SER A 43 -37.46 7.11 -16.51
C SER A 43 -37.21 7.51 -15.04
N ALA A 44 -38.24 7.46 -14.18
CA ALA A 44 -38.11 7.77 -12.76
C ALA A 44 -37.45 6.63 -11.98
N ALA A 45 -37.67 5.38 -12.40
CA ALA A 45 -36.99 4.22 -11.82
C ALA A 45 -35.49 4.22 -12.17
N ILE A 46 -35.12 4.63 -13.39
CA ILE A 46 -33.71 4.77 -13.81
C ILE A 46 -33.02 5.92 -13.05
N ALA A 47 -33.68 7.06 -12.85
CA ALA A 47 -33.11 8.17 -12.09
C ALA A 47 -32.96 7.83 -10.60
N VAL A 48 -33.90 7.10 -9.99
CA VAL A 48 -33.79 6.64 -8.60
C VAL A 48 -32.71 5.56 -8.46
N ALA A 49 -32.58 4.64 -9.42
CA ALA A 49 -31.48 3.68 -9.44
C ALA A 49 -30.12 4.37 -9.61
N ALA A 50 -30.01 5.35 -10.51
CA ALA A 50 -28.80 6.15 -10.70
C ALA A 50 -28.47 7.00 -9.46
N CYS A 51 -29.46 7.59 -8.80
CA CYS A 51 -29.27 8.30 -7.54
C CYS A 51 -28.88 7.36 -6.40
N LEU A 52 -29.45 6.14 -6.33
CA LEU A 52 -29.04 5.13 -5.35
C LEU A 52 -27.61 4.63 -5.60
N ILE A 53 -27.20 4.48 -6.86
CA ILE A 53 -25.82 4.15 -7.25
C ILE A 53 -24.87 5.31 -6.87
N LEU A 54 -25.25 6.56 -7.12
CA LEU A 54 -24.46 7.75 -6.77
C LEU A 54 -24.40 7.98 -5.24
N THR A 55 -25.47 7.67 -4.49
CA THR A 55 -25.45 7.76 -3.03
C THR A 55 -24.71 6.58 -2.39
N ALA A 56 -24.72 5.39 -2.98
CA ALA A 56 -23.90 4.27 -2.51
C ALA A 56 -22.40 4.57 -2.72
N ALA A 57 -22.01 5.14 -3.86
CA ALA A 57 -20.64 5.60 -4.10
C ALA A 57 -20.21 6.72 -3.13
N ALA A 58 -21.12 7.65 -2.80
CA ALA A 58 -20.82 8.74 -1.88
C ALA A 58 -20.84 8.34 -0.38
N PHE A 59 -21.58 7.29 -0.01
CA PHE A 59 -21.65 6.80 1.38
C PHE A 59 -20.63 5.70 1.67
N ALA A 60 -20.17 4.96 0.65
CA ALA A 60 -19.00 4.09 0.74
C ALA A 60 -17.66 4.87 0.71
N ALA A 61 -17.67 6.18 0.43
CA ALA A 61 -16.45 6.99 0.56
C ALA A 61 -16.13 7.40 2.02
N ALA A 62 -16.97 7.03 3.00
CA ALA A 62 -16.86 7.52 4.37
C ALA A 62 -16.34 6.49 5.40
N THR A 63 -16.03 5.25 5.02
CA THR A 63 -15.63 4.18 5.96
C THR A 63 -14.67 3.12 5.41
N HIS A 64 -14.02 3.35 4.27
CA HIS A 64 -13.11 2.37 3.66
C HIS A 64 -11.67 2.88 3.69
N TRP A 65 -10.72 1.98 3.96
CA TRP A 65 -9.29 2.32 4.11
C TRP A 65 -8.62 2.45 2.73
N GLY A 66 -8.42 3.67 2.26
CA GLY A 66 -7.96 3.97 0.91
C GLY A 66 -6.44 3.94 0.74
N LEU A 67 -6.00 4.21 -0.49
CA LEU A 67 -4.58 4.27 -0.86
C LEU A 67 -3.78 5.21 0.05
N PHE A 68 -4.29 6.42 0.29
CA PHE A 68 -3.58 7.40 1.11
C PHE A 68 -3.68 7.11 2.61
N ASP A 69 -4.60 6.27 3.07
CA ASP A 69 -4.62 5.84 4.47
C ASP A 69 -3.46 4.89 4.75
N PHE A 70 -3.10 4.02 3.78
CA PHE A 70 -1.89 3.19 3.87
C PHE A 70 -0.60 3.99 3.81
N LEU A 71 -0.50 4.93 2.88
CA LEU A 71 0.68 5.79 2.77
C LEU A 71 0.82 6.66 4.03
N ASN A 72 -0.25 7.30 4.50
CA ASN A 72 -0.17 8.22 5.64
C ASN A 72 -0.19 7.56 7.03
N GLN A 73 0.22 6.29 7.18
CA GLN A 73 0.28 5.57 8.48
C GLN A 73 1.32 6.16 9.46
N GLY A 74 1.12 7.40 9.88
CA GLY A 74 1.85 8.07 10.96
C GLY A 74 2.91 9.09 10.54
N GLN A 75 3.18 9.28 9.25
CA GLN A 75 4.08 10.31 8.72
C GLN A 75 3.51 10.91 7.41
N ASP A 76 3.89 12.15 7.11
CA ASP A 76 3.66 12.76 5.81
C ASP A 76 4.59 12.05 4.82
N ASP A 77 4.03 11.12 4.06
CA ASP A 77 4.75 10.26 3.12
C ASP A 77 5.29 11.02 1.90
N GLY A 78 5.06 12.34 1.86
CA GLY A 78 5.68 13.23 0.90
C GLY A 78 5.04 13.18 -0.47
N VAL A 79 3.80 12.67 -0.60
CA VAL A 79 3.03 12.77 -1.86
C VAL A 79 2.56 14.21 -2.09
N LEU A 80 2.46 14.62 -3.35
CA LEU A 80 1.84 15.89 -3.70
C LEU A 80 0.31 15.80 -3.59
N PRO A 81 -0.40 16.90 -3.27
CA PRO A 81 -1.87 16.93 -3.30
C PRO A 81 -2.48 16.45 -4.63
N GLU A 82 -1.79 16.71 -5.73
CA GLU A 82 -2.12 16.29 -7.10
C GLU A 82 -2.17 14.76 -7.25
N ALA A 83 -1.53 14.00 -6.35
CA ALA A 83 -1.61 12.54 -6.33
C ALA A 83 -3.06 12.04 -6.20
N ALA A 84 -3.93 12.79 -5.50
CA ALA A 84 -5.34 12.43 -5.36
C ALA A 84 -6.11 12.52 -6.68
N GLU A 85 -5.65 13.35 -7.63
CA GLU A 85 -6.31 13.53 -8.93
C GLU A 85 -6.02 12.39 -9.91
N ILE A 86 -4.91 11.68 -9.69
CA ILE A 86 -4.47 10.56 -10.54
C ILE A 86 -4.92 9.18 -10.05
N VAL A 87 -5.61 9.11 -8.90
CA VAL A 87 -6.19 7.86 -8.41
C VAL A 87 -7.35 7.41 -9.31
N VAL A 88 -7.21 6.24 -9.90
CA VAL A 88 -8.27 5.57 -10.65
C VAL A 88 -9.10 4.73 -9.68
N THR A 89 -10.37 5.09 -9.53
CA THR A 89 -11.34 4.29 -8.77
C THR A 89 -12.04 3.29 -9.68
N ALA A 90 -12.16 2.05 -9.21
CA ALA A 90 -12.70 0.90 -9.95
C ALA A 90 -12.06 0.74 -11.36
N PRO A 91 -10.74 0.54 -11.45
CA PRO A 91 -10.07 0.33 -12.72
C PRO A 91 -10.67 -0.88 -13.48
N PRO A 92 -10.57 -0.91 -14.83
CA PRO A 92 -10.99 -2.05 -15.63
C PRO A 92 -10.34 -3.34 -15.12
N GLN A 93 -11.18 -4.32 -14.81
CA GLN A 93 -10.75 -5.61 -14.26
C GLN A 93 -11.71 -6.74 -14.63
N GLU A 94 -11.19 -7.97 -14.67
CA GLU A 94 -11.95 -9.20 -14.90
C GLU A 94 -11.45 -10.32 -13.97
N GLY A 95 -12.35 -11.16 -13.48
CA GLY A 95 -12.02 -12.25 -12.56
C GLY A 95 -12.20 -11.91 -11.08
N GLY A 96 -11.36 -12.51 -10.23
CA GLY A 96 -11.33 -12.31 -8.78
C GLY A 96 -12.45 -12.99 -7.97
N GLN A 97 -13.41 -13.66 -8.61
CA GLN A 97 -14.52 -14.33 -7.92
C GLN A 97 -14.09 -15.71 -7.39
N GLY A 98 -14.53 -16.06 -6.17
CA GLY A 98 -14.36 -17.41 -5.66
C GLY A 98 -15.26 -17.74 -4.46
N ASP A 99 -15.25 -19.01 -4.06
CA ASP A 99 -16.16 -19.58 -3.05
C ASP A 99 -15.82 -19.21 -1.60
N LEU A 100 -14.54 -18.93 -1.31
CA LEU A 100 -14.02 -18.51 -0.01
C LEU A 100 -13.94 -16.99 0.14
N ALA A 101 -13.52 -16.29 -0.91
CA ALA A 101 -13.45 -14.84 -0.92
C ALA A 101 -13.50 -14.28 -2.34
N THR A 102 -13.87 -13.00 -2.46
CA THR A 102 -13.83 -12.25 -3.71
C THR A 102 -12.76 -11.18 -3.66
N PHE A 103 -11.91 -11.13 -4.68
CA PHE A 103 -10.87 -10.12 -4.88
C PHE A 103 -11.39 -9.04 -5.83
N ARG A 104 -11.13 -7.77 -5.49
CA ARG A 104 -11.47 -6.62 -6.33
C ARG A 104 -10.42 -5.54 -6.22
N LEU A 105 -9.83 -5.15 -7.33
CA LEU A 105 -9.03 -3.94 -7.44
C LEU A 105 -9.95 -2.72 -7.32
N ARG A 106 -9.89 -2.02 -6.19
CA ARG A 106 -10.75 -0.88 -5.84
C ARG A 106 -10.15 0.44 -6.29
N GLU A 107 -8.88 0.67 -5.99
CA GLU A 107 -8.17 1.90 -6.33
C GLU A 107 -6.81 1.55 -6.94
N ALA A 108 -6.32 2.37 -7.86
CA ALA A 108 -4.97 2.23 -8.36
C ALA A 108 -4.40 3.57 -8.82
N VAL A 109 -3.09 3.73 -8.66
CA VAL A 109 -2.27 4.72 -9.37
C VAL A 109 -1.22 3.95 -10.16
N TYR A 110 -1.04 4.29 -11.43
CA TYR A 110 0.11 3.84 -12.21
C TYR A 110 0.80 5.08 -12.76
N ASP A 111 2.01 5.35 -12.31
CA ASP A 111 2.79 6.53 -12.69
C ASP A 111 4.01 6.17 -13.55
N GLY A 112 3.91 5.15 -14.39
CA GLY A 112 5.01 4.80 -15.30
C GLY A 112 6.11 3.97 -14.64
N GLU A 113 6.58 4.38 -13.47
CA GLU A 113 7.63 3.72 -12.68
C GLU A 113 7.05 2.73 -11.66
N TYR A 114 5.98 3.12 -10.96
CA TYR A 114 5.33 2.29 -9.96
C TYR A 114 3.81 2.18 -10.20
N ALA A 115 3.25 1.05 -9.76
CA ALA A 115 1.82 0.91 -9.56
C ALA A 115 1.52 0.71 -8.07
N TYR A 116 0.59 1.51 -7.54
CA TYR A 116 0.07 1.41 -6.18
C TYR A 116 -1.38 0.96 -6.29
N MET A 117 -1.71 -0.20 -5.73
CA MET A 117 -3.01 -0.85 -5.94
C MET A 117 -3.67 -1.21 -4.63
N ILE A 118 -4.96 -0.89 -4.49
CA ILE A 118 -5.80 -1.29 -3.37
C ILE A 118 -6.71 -2.43 -3.80
N VAL A 119 -6.49 -3.60 -3.23
CA VAL A 119 -7.26 -4.81 -3.50
C VAL A 119 -8.11 -5.17 -2.29
N ASP A 120 -9.42 -5.11 -2.44
CA ASP A 120 -10.37 -5.62 -1.45
C ASP A 120 -10.46 -7.13 -1.57
N VAL A 121 -10.35 -7.82 -0.43
CA VAL A 121 -10.58 -9.26 -0.31
C VAL A 121 -11.75 -9.47 0.63
N THR A 122 -12.94 -9.62 0.05
CA THR A 122 -14.19 -9.79 0.80
C THR A 122 -14.40 -11.28 1.12
N PRO A 123 -14.38 -11.69 2.39
CA PRO A 123 -14.58 -13.08 2.76
C PRO A 123 -16.02 -13.55 2.56
N ARG A 124 -16.21 -14.86 2.41
CA ARG A 124 -17.49 -15.50 2.69
C ARG A 124 -17.84 -15.38 4.17
N GLU A 125 -19.12 -15.54 4.49
CA GLU A 125 -19.58 -15.59 5.89
C GLU A 125 -18.84 -16.69 6.69
N GLY A 126 -18.42 -16.35 7.92
CA GLY A 126 -17.75 -17.27 8.83
C GLY A 126 -16.23 -17.41 8.62
N LEU A 127 -15.62 -16.59 7.75
CA LEU A 127 -14.18 -16.62 7.48
C LEU A 127 -13.49 -15.34 8.01
N LEU A 128 -12.35 -15.51 8.68
CA LEU A 128 -11.43 -14.43 9.06
C LEU A 128 -10.19 -14.50 8.17
N LEU A 129 -9.92 -13.43 7.42
CA LEU A 129 -8.76 -13.33 6.55
C LEU A 129 -7.61 -12.61 7.25
N TYR A 130 -6.38 -13.02 6.97
CA TYR A 130 -5.19 -12.24 7.29
C TYR A 130 -4.20 -12.24 6.12
N GLY A 131 -3.45 -11.16 5.99
CA GLY A 131 -2.57 -10.91 4.85
C GLY A 131 -1.24 -11.66 4.91
N PRO A 132 -0.42 -11.55 3.85
CA PRO A 132 0.96 -12.01 3.87
C PRO A 132 1.72 -11.40 5.06
N SER A 133 2.62 -12.16 5.66
CA SER A 133 3.43 -11.77 6.84
C SER A 133 2.71 -11.72 8.20
N TYR A 134 1.41 -12.02 8.24
CA TYR A 134 0.67 -12.19 9.50
C TYR A 134 0.38 -13.68 9.76
N GLY A 135 0.07 -14.00 11.01
CA GLY A 135 -0.30 -15.33 11.46
C GLY A 135 -1.17 -15.33 12.71
N PRO A 136 -1.69 -16.50 13.12
CA PRO A 136 -2.67 -16.61 14.21
C PRO A 136 -2.24 -16.02 15.56
N ASN A 137 -0.94 -15.88 15.80
CA ASN A 137 -0.38 -15.39 17.05
C ASN A 137 -0.15 -13.87 17.06
N ASP A 138 -0.30 -13.19 15.91
CA ASP A 138 -0.10 -11.75 15.85
C ASP A 138 -1.29 -11.00 16.49
N PRO A 139 -1.04 -9.81 17.07
CA PRO A 139 -2.10 -8.96 17.60
C PRO A 139 -3.15 -8.61 16.55
N MET A 140 -4.42 -8.67 16.94
CA MET A 140 -5.53 -8.23 16.07
C MET A 140 -5.46 -6.72 15.76
N SER A 141 -4.83 -5.94 16.64
CA SER A 141 -4.54 -4.52 16.42
C SER A 141 -3.69 -4.29 15.19
N ASP A 142 -2.81 -5.22 14.82
CA ASP A 142 -1.90 -5.03 13.69
C ASP A 142 -2.63 -5.15 12.34
N LEU A 143 -3.76 -5.88 12.31
CA LEU A 143 -4.66 -5.90 11.15
C LEU A 143 -5.65 -4.73 11.17
N THR A 144 -6.12 -4.29 12.34
CA THR A 144 -7.28 -3.38 12.45
C THR A 144 -6.91 -1.93 12.77
N GLY A 145 -5.69 -1.68 13.22
CA GLY A 145 -5.30 -0.41 13.84
C GLY A 145 -6.01 -0.11 15.17
N ASP A 146 -6.76 -1.06 15.75
CA ASP A 146 -7.53 -0.87 16.98
C ASP A 146 -6.84 -1.53 18.19
N ASP A 147 -6.01 -0.75 18.88
CA ASP A 147 -5.32 -1.15 20.12
C ASP A 147 -6.29 -1.53 21.27
N SER A 148 -7.58 -1.26 21.13
CA SER A 148 -8.59 -1.65 22.13
C SER A 148 -8.96 -3.14 22.05
N ILE A 149 -8.46 -3.87 21.05
CA ILE A 149 -8.66 -5.32 20.88
C ILE A 149 -7.41 -6.07 21.39
N PRO A 150 -7.36 -6.52 22.66
CA PRO A 150 -6.16 -7.10 23.26
C PRO A 150 -6.02 -8.61 22.95
N MET A 151 -6.51 -9.05 21.79
CA MET A 151 -6.53 -10.46 21.39
C MET A 151 -5.58 -10.68 20.22
N THR A 152 -5.05 -11.89 20.09
CA THR A 152 -4.42 -12.31 18.83
C THR A 152 -5.48 -12.55 17.76
N ILE A 153 -5.05 -12.66 16.51
CA ILE A 153 -5.91 -13.04 15.38
C ILE A 153 -6.62 -14.38 15.66
N GLY A 154 -5.90 -15.38 16.18
CA GLY A 154 -6.46 -16.68 16.54
C GLY A 154 -7.47 -16.64 17.69
N GLU A 155 -7.18 -15.89 18.74
CA GLU A 155 -8.11 -15.69 19.87
C GLU A 155 -9.39 -14.97 19.43
N TYR A 156 -9.25 -13.98 18.53
CA TYR A 156 -10.39 -13.29 17.93
C TYR A 156 -11.23 -14.27 17.10
N ALA A 157 -10.59 -15.12 16.29
CA ALA A 157 -11.29 -16.12 15.48
C ALA A 157 -12.08 -17.11 16.35
N GLU A 158 -11.44 -17.68 17.38
CA GLU A 158 -12.08 -18.64 18.30
C GLU A 158 -13.28 -18.03 19.02
N LYS A 159 -13.13 -16.81 19.55
CA LYS A 159 -14.18 -16.11 20.28
C LYS A 159 -15.41 -15.81 19.41
N ASN A 160 -15.21 -15.58 18.11
CA ASN A 160 -16.27 -15.22 17.17
C ASN A 160 -16.73 -16.39 16.29
N ASP A 161 -16.25 -17.62 16.55
CA ASP A 161 -16.58 -18.82 15.77
C ASP A 161 -16.26 -18.67 14.26
N LEU A 162 -15.09 -18.10 13.97
CA LEU A 162 -14.61 -17.84 12.60
C LEU A 162 -13.52 -18.85 12.22
N GLN A 163 -13.58 -19.35 10.98
CA GLN A 163 -12.48 -20.11 10.38
C GLN A 163 -11.42 -19.13 9.85
N MET A 164 -10.16 -19.31 10.23
CA MET A 164 -9.07 -18.49 9.68
C MET A 164 -8.69 -18.94 8.25
N ALA A 165 -8.27 -17.99 7.42
CA ALA A 165 -7.62 -18.27 6.15
C ALA A 165 -6.52 -17.23 5.83
N SER A 166 -5.43 -17.71 5.26
CA SER A 166 -4.33 -16.88 4.76
C SER A 166 -4.62 -16.43 3.34
N VAL A 167 -4.37 -15.15 3.05
CA VAL A 167 -4.47 -14.56 1.72
C VAL A 167 -3.08 -14.39 1.12
N ALA A 168 -2.94 -14.77 -0.15
CA ALA A 168 -1.73 -14.50 -0.93
C ALA A 168 -2.08 -13.89 -2.28
N VAL A 169 -1.29 -12.91 -2.70
CA VAL A 169 -1.36 -12.28 -4.03
C VAL A 169 0.04 -12.31 -4.62
N SER A 170 0.16 -12.80 -5.85
CA SER A 170 1.40 -12.82 -6.62
C SER A 170 1.12 -12.46 -8.07
N THR A 171 2.17 -12.40 -8.89
CA THR A 171 2.05 -12.36 -10.36
C THR A 171 2.47 -13.70 -10.94
N ALA A 172 2.05 -13.97 -12.18
CA ALA A 172 2.56 -15.11 -12.92
C ALA A 172 4.07 -14.89 -13.20
N LEU A 173 4.94 -15.72 -12.62
CA LEU A 173 6.41 -15.61 -12.71
C LEU A 173 6.95 -15.45 -14.15
N ASP A 174 6.21 -15.94 -15.15
CA ASP A 174 6.67 -15.98 -16.54
C ASP A 174 6.46 -14.66 -17.32
N ALA A 175 5.70 -13.68 -16.80
CA ALA A 175 5.30 -12.49 -17.58
C ALA A 175 6.03 -11.17 -17.20
N LEU A 176 6.44 -11.00 -15.93
CA LEU A 176 6.92 -9.72 -15.40
C LEU A 176 8.28 -9.77 -14.68
N GLY A 177 8.92 -10.95 -14.61
CA GLY A 177 10.10 -11.16 -13.76
C GLY A 177 9.75 -11.37 -12.29
N GLU A 178 10.72 -11.81 -11.49
CA GLU A 178 10.52 -12.28 -10.11
C GLU A 178 10.14 -11.18 -9.08
N GLU A 179 10.11 -9.89 -9.47
CA GLU A 179 10.06 -8.75 -8.53
C GLU A 179 8.96 -7.70 -8.82
N PHE A 180 7.86 -8.07 -9.49
CA PHE A 180 6.79 -7.09 -9.79
C PHE A 180 6.16 -6.49 -8.53
N ILE A 181 5.80 -7.31 -7.53
CA ILE A 181 5.24 -6.82 -6.25
C ILE A 181 6.39 -6.63 -5.27
N SER A 182 6.70 -5.38 -4.93
CA SER A 182 7.79 -5.02 -4.02
C SER A 182 7.35 -4.98 -2.55
N SER A 183 6.08 -4.70 -2.28
CA SER A 183 5.52 -4.78 -0.93
C SER A 183 4.03 -5.09 -0.95
N ILE A 184 3.56 -5.70 0.16
CA ILE A 184 2.15 -5.92 0.44
C ILE A 184 1.89 -5.49 1.88
N ASP A 185 1.07 -4.47 2.05
CA ASP A 185 0.55 -4.03 3.34
C ASP A 185 -0.92 -4.42 3.45
N CYS A 186 -1.44 -4.64 4.66
CA CYS A 186 -2.85 -4.99 4.83
C CYS A 186 -3.54 -4.30 5.99
N HIS A 187 -4.85 -4.12 5.85
CA HIS A 187 -5.74 -3.58 6.87
C HIS A 187 -7.08 -4.30 6.81
N MET A 188 -7.65 -4.67 7.94
CA MET A 188 -8.96 -5.30 8.03
C MET A 188 -10.02 -4.28 8.41
N GLU A 189 -11.01 -4.11 7.53
CA GLU A 189 -12.16 -3.26 7.77
C GLU A 189 -13.16 -3.92 8.73
N ALA A 190 -14.06 -3.11 9.30
CA ALA A 190 -15.02 -3.56 10.31
C ALA A 190 -16.01 -4.63 9.82
N ASP A 191 -16.20 -4.77 8.51
CA ASP A 191 -17.06 -5.80 7.91
C ASP A 191 -16.33 -7.13 7.63
N GLY A 192 -15.03 -7.20 7.96
CA GLY A 192 -14.18 -8.36 7.74
C GLY A 192 -13.46 -8.38 6.39
N THR A 193 -13.68 -7.38 5.52
CA THR A 193 -12.91 -7.22 4.29
C THR A 193 -11.45 -6.96 4.63
N LEU A 194 -10.55 -7.77 4.07
CA LEU A 194 -9.12 -7.52 4.14
C LEU A 194 -8.72 -6.66 2.94
N VAL A 195 -8.28 -5.45 3.20
CA VAL A 195 -7.77 -4.51 2.20
C VAL A 195 -6.27 -4.71 2.10
N LEU A 196 -5.77 -4.92 0.88
CA LEU A 196 -4.35 -5.06 0.59
C LEU A 196 -3.89 -3.83 -0.20
N MET A 197 -2.80 -3.21 0.22
CA MET A 197 -2.04 -2.30 -0.63
C MET A 197 -0.86 -3.04 -1.25
N LEU A 198 -0.83 -3.09 -2.57
CA LEU A 198 0.30 -3.61 -3.34
C LEU A 198 1.11 -2.42 -3.86
N THR A 199 2.42 -2.43 -3.59
CA THR A 199 3.37 -1.56 -4.28
C THR A 199 4.08 -2.41 -5.32
N CYS A 200 4.06 -1.97 -6.58
CA CYS A 200 4.62 -2.71 -7.69
C CYS A 200 5.63 -1.87 -8.47
N LYS A 201 6.83 -2.40 -8.68
CA LYS A 201 7.89 -1.76 -9.48
C LYS A 201 7.76 -2.21 -10.94
N ILE A 202 7.73 -1.25 -11.86
CA ILE A 202 7.51 -1.53 -13.28
C ILE A 202 8.85 -1.47 -14.02
N ALA A 203 9.36 -2.62 -14.45
CA ALA A 203 10.58 -2.68 -15.23
C ALA A 203 10.31 -2.55 -16.74
N GLY A 204 10.86 -1.50 -17.38
CA GLY A 204 10.98 -1.44 -18.84
C GLY A 204 9.66 -1.38 -19.62
N ASN A 205 8.63 -0.70 -19.09
CA ASN A 205 7.39 -0.51 -19.85
C ASN A 205 7.54 0.68 -20.83
N ASP A 206 7.60 0.38 -22.14
CA ASP A 206 7.59 1.39 -23.20
C ASP A 206 6.16 1.89 -23.55
N GLY A 207 5.14 1.48 -22.78
CA GLY A 207 3.72 1.69 -23.08
C GLY A 207 2.97 2.54 -22.06
N ALA A 208 2.05 3.38 -22.54
CA ALA A 208 1.16 4.23 -21.72
C ALA A 208 0.09 3.47 -20.91
N ALA A 209 0.15 2.14 -20.88
CA ALA A 209 -0.79 1.31 -20.14
C ALA A 209 -0.08 0.07 -19.59
N LEU A 210 -0.47 -0.31 -18.37
CA LEU A 210 -0.05 -1.52 -17.69
C LEU A 210 -1.23 -2.49 -17.67
N ALA A 211 -1.09 -3.64 -18.31
CA ALA A 211 -2.12 -4.69 -18.30
C ALA A 211 -1.50 -6.00 -17.83
N ASP A 212 -2.04 -6.54 -16.73
CA ASP A 212 -1.52 -7.77 -16.13
C ASP A 212 -2.59 -8.55 -15.37
N THR A 213 -2.18 -9.65 -14.74
CA THR A 213 -3.01 -10.55 -13.95
C THR A 213 -2.38 -10.83 -12.60
N LEU A 214 -3.11 -10.48 -11.53
CA LEU A 214 -2.79 -10.92 -10.19
C LEU A 214 -3.29 -12.35 -9.99
N GLN A 215 -2.41 -13.23 -9.52
CA GLN A 215 -2.76 -14.55 -9.04
C GLN A 215 -3.10 -14.47 -7.56
N CYS A 216 -4.36 -14.69 -7.24
CA CYS A 216 -4.89 -14.53 -5.89
C CYS A 216 -5.25 -15.89 -5.31
N SER A 217 -4.98 -16.10 -4.02
CA SER A 217 -5.40 -17.31 -3.35
C SER A 217 -5.80 -17.11 -1.90
N VAL A 218 -6.69 -17.98 -1.43
CA VAL A 218 -7.15 -18.05 -0.05
C VAL A 218 -7.00 -19.48 0.42
N SER A 219 -6.21 -19.68 1.48
CA SER A 219 -5.90 -21.00 2.04
C SER A 219 -6.46 -21.07 3.46
N PRO A 220 -7.54 -21.83 3.71
CA PRO A 220 -8.03 -22.05 5.07
C PRO A 220 -6.96 -22.64 5.98
N LEU A 221 -7.03 -22.34 7.26
CA LEU A 221 -6.18 -22.96 8.27
C LEU A 221 -6.91 -24.13 8.91
N ILE A 222 -6.17 -25.23 9.12
CA ILE A 222 -6.62 -26.38 9.89
C ILE A 222 -5.62 -26.67 11.02
N PRO A 223 -6.05 -27.26 12.14
CA PRO A 223 -5.14 -27.67 13.19
C PRO A 223 -4.06 -28.59 12.64
N SER A 224 -2.80 -28.29 12.94
CA SER A 224 -1.70 -29.13 12.51
C SER A 224 -1.72 -30.49 13.21
N ALA A 225 -1.38 -31.56 12.48
CA ALA A 225 -1.28 -32.91 13.04
C ALA A 225 -0.02 -33.08 13.90
N SER A 226 1.01 -32.27 13.68
CA SER A 226 2.28 -32.28 14.42
C SER A 226 2.90 -30.88 14.47
N GLU A 227 3.86 -30.65 15.37
CA GLU A 227 4.62 -29.40 15.40
C GLU A 227 5.49 -29.21 14.15
N GLU A 228 5.92 -30.30 13.50
CA GLU A 228 6.76 -30.26 12.30
C GLU A 228 5.97 -29.82 11.06
N ASP A 229 4.68 -30.12 10.99
CA ASP A 229 3.79 -29.76 9.87
C ASP A 229 3.15 -28.38 10.04
N ALA A 230 3.32 -27.76 11.21
CA ALA A 230 2.73 -26.48 11.54
C ALA A 230 3.51 -25.33 10.90
N ILE A 231 2.79 -24.28 10.50
CA ILE A 231 3.39 -23.02 10.08
C ILE A 231 4.22 -22.48 11.25
N THR A 232 5.48 -22.16 11.00
CA THR A 232 6.39 -21.57 11.96
C THR A 232 6.54 -20.07 11.72
N TYR A 233 6.58 -19.30 12.80
CA TYR A 233 6.78 -17.86 12.79
C TYR A 233 8.14 -17.52 13.40
N GLY A 234 8.97 -16.81 12.64
CA GLY A 234 10.29 -16.34 13.08
C GLY A 234 10.18 -14.98 13.76
N TYR A 235 10.74 -14.84 14.96
CA TYR A 235 10.82 -13.57 15.68
C TYR A 235 12.19 -13.41 16.34
N PHE A 236 12.63 -12.17 16.53
CA PHE A 236 13.84 -11.86 17.28
C PHE A 236 13.45 -11.61 18.73
N ASP A 237 14.05 -12.33 19.68
CA ASP A 237 14.07 -11.82 21.06
C ASP A 237 15.05 -10.64 21.10
N GLY A 238 14.71 -9.59 21.85
CA GLY A 238 15.35 -8.27 21.72
C GLY A 238 16.86 -8.21 21.96
N ASP A 239 17.52 -9.30 22.37
CA ASP A 239 18.96 -9.39 22.57
C ASP A 239 19.63 -10.52 21.76
N GLY A 240 18.88 -11.28 20.96
CA GLY A 240 19.37 -12.42 20.18
C GLY A 240 19.73 -12.06 18.74
N ASP A 241 20.92 -12.49 18.28
CA ASP A 241 21.33 -12.37 16.87
C ASP A 241 20.65 -13.43 15.97
N ASP A 242 20.06 -14.49 16.56
CA ASP A 242 19.41 -15.58 15.85
C ASP A 242 17.86 -15.48 15.97
N PRO A 243 17.12 -15.67 14.87
CA PRO A 243 15.66 -15.71 14.92
C PRO A 243 15.18 -16.97 15.66
N LEU A 244 14.27 -16.78 16.61
CA LEU A 244 13.52 -17.85 17.26
C LEU A 244 12.30 -18.20 16.42
N TYR A 245 11.95 -19.48 16.37
CA TYR A 245 10.78 -19.94 15.63
C TYR A 245 9.76 -20.54 16.60
N ALA A 246 8.52 -20.06 16.54
CA ALA A 246 7.39 -20.65 17.25
C ALA A 246 6.40 -21.29 16.27
N SER A 247 5.89 -22.46 16.64
CA SER A 247 4.79 -23.09 15.92
C SER A 247 3.50 -22.29 16.15
N THR A 248 2.73 -22.09 15.09
CA THR A 248 1.39 -21.50 15.17
C THR A 248 0.34 -22.52 15.61
N GLY A 249 0.63 -23.82 15.55
CA GLY A 249 -0.35 -24.90 15.76
C GLY A 249 -1.30 -25.15 14.58
N TYR A 250 -1.14 -24.43 13.47
CA TYR A 250 -1.97 -24.56 12.26
C TYR A 250 -1.13 -24.94 11.04
N THR A 251 -1.77 -25.57 10.05
CA THR A 251 -1.22 -25.76 8.71
C THR A 251 -2.23 -25.26 7.67
N LEU A 252 -1.75 -25.00 6.45
CA LEU A 252 -2.62 -24.57 5.34
C LEU A 252 -3.38 -25.77 4.77
N ASP A 253 -4.69 -25.64 4.65
CA ASP A 253 -5.54 -26.60 3.97
C ASP A 253 -5.42 -26.46 2.46
N GLN A 254 -4.37 -27.07 1.92
CA GLN A 254 -4.07 -27.04 0.47
C GLN A 254 -5.15 -27.74 -0.36
N GLU A 255 -5.90 -28.69 0.21
CA GLU A 255 -6.95 -29.41 -0.51
C GLU A 255 -8.19 -28.53 -0.74
N ASN A 256 -8.47 -27.60 0.18
CA ASN A 256 -9.58 -26.66 0.10
C ASN A 256 -9.14 -25.23 -0.23
N ARG A 257 -7.93 -25.05 -0.77
CA ARG A 257 -7.42 -23.76 -1.23
C ARG A 257 -8.23 -23.25 -2.42
N GLN A 258 -8.60 -21.98 -2.39
CA GLN A 258 -9.11 -21.25 -3.54
C GLN A 258 -7.96 -20.58 -4.28
N GLU A 259 -7.98 -20.65 -5.61
CA GLU A 259 -7.15 -19.83 -6.50
C GLU A 259 -8.05 -19.12 -7.52
N THR A 260 -7.75 -17.85 -7.81
CA THR A 260 -8.42 -17.07 -8.85
C THR A 260 -7.44 -16.09 -9.47
N ASP A 261 -7.65 -15.78 -10.74
CA ASP A 261 -6.94 -14.71 -11.44
C ASP A 261 -7.77 -13.43 -11.37
N LEU A 262 -7.09 -12.30 -11.21
CA LEU A 262 -7.65 -10.95 -11.32
C LEU A 262 -6.86 -10.17 -12.38
N ALA A 263 -7.40 -10.16 -13.59
CA ALA A 263 -6.84 -9.40 -14.71
C ALA A 263 -7.24 -7.93 -14.60
N PHE A 264 -6.33 -7.01 -14.92
CA PHE A 264 -6.56 -5.58 -14.82
C PHE A 264 -5.89 -4.80 -15.94
N THR A 265 -6.30 -3.54 -16.12
CA THR A 265 -5.60 -2.58 -16.98
C THR A 265 -5.58 -1.21 -16.33
N LEU A 266 -4.38 -0.65 -16.18
CA LEU A 266 -4.12 0.70 -15.70
C LEU A 266 -3.59 1.56 -16.84
N THR A 267 -4.00 2.82 -16.88
CA THR A 267 -3.42 3.81 -17.79
C THR A 267 -2.40 4.60 -16.99
N GLU A 268 -1.24 4.89 -17.61
CA GLU A 268 -0.25 5.76 -17.00
C GLU A 268 -0.90 7.12 -16.72
N ALA A 269 -0.79 7.57 -15.48
CA ALA A 269 -1.34 8.85 -15.02
C ALA A 269 -0.68 10.07 -15.68
N GLY A 270 0.50 9.87 -16.30
CA GLY A 270 1.29 10.88 -16.98
C GLY A 270 1.90 11.91 -16.02
N GLY A 271 2.96 12.57 -16.48
CA GLY A 271 3.60 13.68 -15.77
C GLY A 271 4.95 13.29 -15.18
N HIS A 272 5.90 12.96 -16.06
CA HIS A 272 7.30 12.79 -15.70
C HIS A 272 8.12 13.90 -16.32
N ASP A 273 8.34 14.95 -15.55
CA ASP A 273 9.53 15.74 -15.79
C ASP A 273 10.73 14.89 -15.34
N ALA A 274 11.73 14.81 -16.20
CA ALA A 274 12.96 14.08 -15.91
C ALA A 274 14.14 15.04 -16.04
N LEU A 275 15.09 14.93 -15.12
CA LEU A 275 16.37 15.61 -15.22
C LEU A 275 17.50 14.60 -14.99
N ALA A 276 18.61 14.77 -15.70
CA ALA A 276 19.80 13.97 -15.51
C ALA A 276 21.08 14.82 -15.45
N SER A 277 22.04 14.35 -14.68
CA SER A 277 23.41 14.84 -14.62
C SER A 277 24.32 13.78 -15.18
N ALA A 278 25.08 14.12 -16.22
CA ALA A 278 26.22 13.34 -16.70
C ALA A 278 27.55 13.85 -16.10
N GLN A 279 27.49 14.72 -15.08
CA GLN A 279 28.67 15.21 -14.38
C GLN A 279 29.20 14.12 -13.47
N SER A 280 30.43 13.69 -13.70
CA SER A 280 31.09 12.73 -12.82
C SER A 280 31.54 13.39 -11.52
N ALA A 281 31.45 12.66 -10.41
CA ALA A 281 31.95 13.07 -9.09
C ALA A 281 32.72 11.94 -8.42
N GLU A 282 33.89 12.26 -7.89
CA GLU A 282 34.80 11.30 -7.25
C GLU A 282 34.54 11.23 -5.74
N TYR A 283 34.55 10.00 -5.20
CA TYR A 283 34.42 9.69 -3.77
C TYR A 283 35.58 8.77 -3.35
N PRO A 284 36.81 9.31 -3.28
CA PRO A 284 38.01 8.51 -3.08
C PRO A 284 38.06 7.79 -1.73
N SER A 285 37.37 8.30 -0.69
CA SER A 285 37.34 7.66 0.63
C SER A 285 36.64 6.31 0.63
N CYS A 286 35.68 6.09 -0.27
CA CYS A 286 34.97 4.82 -0.44
C CYS A 286 35.25 4.15 -1.80
N GLY A 287 36.22 4.65 -2.57
CA GLY A 287 36.72 3.98 -3.77
C GLY A 287 35.75 3.96 -4.96
N VAL A 288 34.86 4.93 -5.08
CA VAL A 288 33.87 4.99 -6.17
C VAL A 288 33.87 6.33 -6.89
N ARG A 289 33.35 6.33 -8.11
CA ARG A 289 32.98 7.52 -8.88
C ARG A 289 31.52 7.42 -9.26
N VAL A 290 30.73 8.45 -8.95
CA VAL A 290 29.40 8.62 -9.52
C VAL A 290 29.56 9.09 -10.96
N ASP A 291 28.96 8.34 -11.87
CA ASP A 291 29.01 8.58 -13.32
C ASP A 291 27.82 9.44 -13.78
N SER A 292 26.63 9.18 -13.23
CA SER A 292 25.44 9.98 -13.49
C SER A 292 24.41 9.88 -12.37
N VAL A 293 23.53 10.88 -12.33
CA VAL A 293 22.33 10.90 -11.48
C VAL A 293 21.15 11.27 -12.34
N SER A 294 20.03 10.57 -12.20
CA SER A 294 18.77 10.92 -12.84
C SER A 294 17.65 11.03 -11.83
N PHE A 295 16.69 11.89 -12.14
CA PHE A 295 15.45 12.07 -11.43
C PHE A 295 14.27 11.96 -12.39
N THR A 296 13.21 11.32 -11.92
CA THR A 296 11.91 11.22 -12.59
C THR A 296 10.85 11.62 -11.57
N ALA A 297 10.18 12.76 -11.77
CA ALA A 297 9.16 13.25 -10.85
C ALA A 297 7.78 12.73 -11.22
N SER A 298 6.98 12.33 -10.25
CA SER A 298 5.53 12.15 -10.35
C SER A 298 4.84 12.81 -9.15
N PRO A 299 3.52 12.98 -9.17
CA PRO A 299 2.79 13.40 -7.97
C PRO A 299 2.95 12.44 -6.78
N MET A 300 3.31 11.18 -7.02
CA MET A 300 3.51 10.18 -5.97
C MET A 300 4.90 10.30 -5.33
N ALA A 301 5.96 10.48 -6.14
CA ALA A 301 7.32 10.50 -5.63
C ALA A 301 8.30 11.21 -6.57
N LEU A 302 9.50 11.49 -6.05
CA LEU A 302 10.66 11.83 -6.85
C LEU A 302 11.58 10.59 -6.94
N TYR A 303 11.51 9.87 -8.05
CA TYR A 303 12.34 8.67 -8.28
C TYR A 303 13.75 9.08 -8.67
N TYR A 304 14.74 8.32 -8.24
CA TYR A 304 16.13 8.59 -8.59
C TYR A 304 16.90 7.33 -8.96
N GLU A 305 17.91 7.52 -9.79
CA GLU A 305 18.99 6.56 -9.99
C GLU A 305 20.36 7.25 -9.82
N VAL A 306 21.27 6.60 -9.11
CA VAL A 306 22.68 6.98 -9.02
C VAL A 306 23.51 5.87 -9.64
N HIS A 307 24.11 6.14 -10.79
CA HIS A 307 25.00 5.21 -11.48
C HIS A 307 26.43 5.49 -11.04
N PHE A 308 27.14 4.47 -10.58
CA PHE A 308 28.50 4.63 -10.07
C PHE A 308 29.38 3.42 -10.36
N THR A 309 30.68 3.67 -10.48
CA THR A 309 31.71 2.69 -10.79
C THR A 309 32.71 2.60 -9.65
N ILE A 310 33.15 1.38 -9.33
CA ILE A 310 34.26 1.14 -8.39
C ILE A 310 35.57 1.57 -9.08
N THR A 311 36.26 2.54 -8.49
CA THR A 311 37.54 3.07 -8.97
C THR A 311 38.74 2.59 -8.15
N ASP A 312 38.51 2.21 -6.89
CA ASP A 312 39.49 1.57 -6.01
C ASP A 312 38.83 0.40 -5.25
N GLU A 313 39.12 -0.82 -5.69
CA GLU A 313 38.61 -2.07 -5.11
C GLU A 313 38.99 -2.24 -3.62
N THR A 314 40.14 -1.72 -3.18
CA THR A 314 40.58 -1.88 -1.78
C THR A 314 39.79 -0.94 -0.87
N ALA A 315 39.59 0.30 -1.30
CA ALA A 315 38.78 1.26 -0.57
C ALA A 315 37.30 0.84 -0.54
N TYR A 316 36.76 0.36 -1.67
CA TYR A 316 35.39 -0.14 -1.73
C TYR A 316 35.18 -1.39 -0.85
N ALA A 317 36.08 -2.38 -0.93
CA ALA A 317 35.98 -3.59 -0.10
C ALA A 317 36.05 -3.29 1.41
N ALA A 318 36.74 -2.22 1.82
CA ALA A 318 36.78 -1.78 3.22
C ALA A 318 35.41 -1.27 3.73
N THR A 319 34.47 -0.98 2.83
CA THR A 319 33.10 -0.61 3.18
C THR A 319 32.17 -1.80 3.37
N GLU A 320 32.64 -3.03 3.13
CA GLU A 320 31.84 -4.26 3.15
C GLU A 320 30.63 -4.16 2.21
N ASP A 321 30.87 -3.67 0.99
CA ASP A 321 29.86 -3.38 -0.05
C ASP A 321 28.75 -2.41 0.41
N GLY A 322 28.99 -1.65 1.49
CA GLY A 322 28.01 -0.79 2.13
C GLY A 322 27.85 0.61 1.54
N VAL A 323 28.46 0.94 0.39
CA VAL A 323 28.39 2.30 -0.19
C VAL A 323 27.00 2.63 -0.68
N TRP A 324 26.40 3.67 -0.11
CA TRP A 324 25.12 4.26 -0.48
C TRP A 324 25.24 5.77 -0.63
N PHE A 325 24.29 6.37 -1.33
CA PHE A 325 24.20 7.82 -1.55
C PHE A 325 22.91 8.39 -0.98
N GLU A 326 23.01 9.57 -0.37
CA GLU A 326 21.87 10.34 0.14
C GLU A 326 21.90 11.76 -0.45
N PHE A 327 20.72 12.26 -0.81
CA PHE A 327 20.54 13.63 -1.28
C PHE A 327 20.29 14.56 -0.11
N LEU A 328 20.90 15.74 -0.11
CA LEU A 328 20.86 16.67 1.01
C LEU A 328 20.04 17.92 0.71
N ASP A 329 19.35 18.42 1.74
CA ASP A 329 18.73 19.74 1.74
C ASP A 329 19.78 20.87 1.91
N ALA A 330 19.31 22.12 1.93
CA ALA A 330 20.16 23.29 2.11
C ALA A 330 20.85 23.37 3.50
N ASN A 331 20.37 22.62 4.50
CA ASN A 331 20.97 22.52 5.83
C ASN A 331 22.01 21.40 5.92
N GLY A 332 22.11 20.54 4.90
CA GLY A 332 22.98 19.37 4.87
C GLY A 332 22.34 18.12 5.48
N ASP A 333 21.04 18.18 5.77
CA ASP A 333 20.24 17.06 6.25
C ASP A 333 19.75 16.22 5.07
N ALA A 334 19.58 14.92 5.28
CA ALA A 334 19.10 14.03 4.22
C ALA A 334 17.65 14.38 3.85
N LEU A 335 17.37 14.44 2.55
CA LEU A 335 16.00 14.54 2.05
C LEU A 335 15.20 13.32 2.51
N SER A 336 13.92 13.53 2.80
CA SER A 336 13.01 12.47 3.20
C SER A 336 12.80 11.48 2.05
N GLY A 337 12.76 10.19 2.39
CA GLY A 337 12.37 9.14 1.46
C GLY A 337 10.94 9.33 0.96
N GLY A 338 10.63 8.71 -0.19
CA GLY A 338 9.30 8.72 -0.78
C GLY A 338 8.47 7.49 -0.44
N VAL A 339 7.26 7.44 -1.02
CA VAL A 339 6.25 6.41 -0.79
C VAL A 339 6.65 4.99 -1.12
N THR A 340 7.69 4.75 -1.94
CA THR A 340 8.13 3.38 -2.23
C THR A 340 8.79 2.72 -1.03
N ARG A 341 9.30 3.53 -0.09
CA ARG A 341 9.93 3.11 1.19
C ARG A 341 11.08 2.10 1.05
N THR A 342 11.53 1.83 -0.17
CA THR A 342 12.61 0.92 -0.51
C THR A 342 13.63 1.61 -1.41
N GLY A 343 14.87 1.20 -1.25
CA GLY A 343 15.98 1.51 -2.14
C GLY A 343 16.85 0.27 -2.29
N GLU A 344 17.53 0.17 -3.42
CA GLU A 344 18.39 -0.98 -3.73
C GLU A 344 19.65 -0.55 -4.44
N VAL A 345 20.69 -1.38 -4.34
CA VAL A 345 21.93 -1.24 -5.12
C VAL A 345 22.11 -2.51 -5.95
N THR A 346 22.05 -2.35 -7.27
CA THR A 346 22.10 -3.47 -8.22
C THR A 346 23.38 -3.41 -9.05
N ARG A 347 24.09 -4.53 -9.11
CA ARG A 347 25.29 -4.66 -9.96
C ARG A 347 24.89 -4.96 -11.40
N GLN A 348 25.37 -4.14 -12.32
CA GLN A 348 25.13 -4.25 -13.75
C GLN A 348 26.09 -5.24 -14.42
N LYS A 349 25.75 -5.66 -15.65
CA LYS A 349 26.54 -6.65 -16.42
C LYS A 349 27.97 -6.19 -16.74
N ASP A 350 28.20 -4.89 -16.84
CA ASP A 350 29.51 -4.30 -17.09
C ASP A 350 30.34 -4.08 -15.81
N GLY A 351 29.77 -4.42 -14.64
CA GLY A 351 30.40 -4.27 -13.34
C GLY A 351 30.13 -2.93 -12.65
N SER A 352 29.45 -1.98 -13.30
CA SER A 352 28.93 -0.78 -12.65
C SER A 352 27.81 -1.11 -11.67
N LEU A 353 27.48 -0.16 -10.81
CA LEU A 353 26.45 -0.28 -9.79
C LEU A 353 25.41 0.83 -9.99
N VAL A 354 24.15 0.51 -9.72
CA VAL A 354 23.04 1.48 -9.75
C VAL A 354 22.34 1.44 -8.42
N GLN A 355 22.32 2.57 -7.72
CA GLN A 355 21.40 2.76 -6.61
C GLN A 355 20.09 3.34 -7.14
N SER A 356 18.96 2.71 -6.83
CA SER A 356 17.62 3.23 -7.16
C SER A 356 16.76 3.38 -5.91
N GLY A 357 15.82 4.32 -5.92
CA GLY A 357 14.89 4.56 -4.83
C GLY A 357 13.96 5.74 -5.08
N SER A 358 13.25 6.18 -4.05
CA SER A 358 12.40 7.37 -4.12
C SER A 358 12.64 8.34 -2.97
N LEU A 359 12.45 9.62 -3.25
CA LEU A 359 12.33 10.72 -2.29
C LEU A 359 10.89 11.22 -2.27
N ALA A 360 10.55 12.00 -1.25
CA ALA A 360 9.30 12.75 -1.21
C ALA A 360 9.10 13.52 -2.53
N ALA A 361 7.88 13.49 -3.05
CA ALA A 361 7.50 14.16 -4.27
C ALA A 361 7.75 15.67 -4.16
N GLN A 362 8.10 16.29 -5.29
CA GLN A 362 8.44 17.72 -5.34
C GLN A 362 7.70 18.38 -6.50
N ASN A 363 7.18 19.58 -6.25
CA ASN A 363 6.49 20.38 -7.28
C ASN A 363 7.44 20.86 -8.39
N GLU A 364 8.71 21.06 -8.05
CA GLU A 364 9.73 21.56 -8.97
C GLU A 364 10.97 20.67 -8.82
N LEU A 365 11.54 20.26 -9.95
CA LEU A 365 12.77 19.49 -9.94
C LEU A 365 13.97 20.41 -9.66
N PRO A 366 14.91 19.99 -8.80
CA PRO A 366 16.10 20.79 -8.53
C PRO A 366 17.04 20.80 -9.75
N GLU A 367 17.49 21.98 -10.19
CA GLU A 367 18.55 22.10 -11.21
C GLU A 367 19.94 21.73 -10.65
N THR A 368 20.09 21.72 -9.33
CA THR A 368 21.32 21.34 -8.64
C THR A 368 20.98 20.49 -7.43
N VAL A 369 21.72 19.40 -7.22
CA VAL A 369 21.58 18.53 -6.04
C VAL A 369 22.91 18.35 -5.32
N THR A 370 22.80 18.18 -4.00
CA THR A 370 23.93 17.86 -3.12
C THR A 370 23.88 16.38 -2.79
N LEU A 371 24.89 15.62 -3.20
CA LEU A 371 24.96 14.17 -3.06
C LEU A 371 26.10 13.75 -2.12
N ARG A 372 25.76 13.05 -1.03
CA ARG A 372 26.73 12.54 -0.05
C ARG A 372 26.79 11.02 -0.09
N ALA A 373 28.00 10.47 -0.09
CA ALA A 373 28.19 9.02 0.09
C ALA A 373 28.26 8.67 1.58
N TYR A 374 27.77 7.50 1.96
CA TYR A 374 27.86 6.96 3.30
C TYR A 374 27.88 5.42 3.29
N ASN A 375 28.28 4.82 4.40
CA ASN A 375 28.22 3.38 4.61
C ASN A 375 26.88 2.99 5.26
N CYS A 376 26.05 2.18 4.61
CA CYS A 376 24.74 1.82 5.11
C CYS A 376 24.78 0.92 6.36
N TRP A 377 25.87 0.20 6.59
CA TRP A 377 26.08 -0.65 7.76
C TRP A 377 26.58 0.17 8.96
N THR A 378 27.65 0.93 8.78
CA THR A 378 28.34 1.64 9.88
C THR A 378 27.84 3.07 10.09
N LYS A 379 27.09 3.62 9.13
CA LYS A 379 26.62 5.01 9.07
C LYS A 379 27.76 6.04 8.98
N GLU A 380 28.98 5.62 8.66
CA GLU A 380 30.09 6.52 8.35
C GLU A 380 29.77 7.36 7.10
N ARG A 381 30.06 8.66 7.14
CA ARG A 381 29.82 9.59 6.03
C ARG A 381 31.12 9.95 5.33
N TYR A 382 31.07 9.99 4.01
CA TYR A 382 32.20 10.28 3.13
C TYR A 382 32.04 11.66 2.47
N GLU A 383 32.56 11.83 1.26
CA GLU A 383 32.50 13.10 0.53
C GLU A 383 31.08 13.52 0.18
N THR A 384 30.93 14.82 -0.06
CA THR A 384 29.71 15.45 -0.54
C THR A 384 30.06 16.26 -1.79
N ASN A 385 29.31 16.06 -2.87
CA ASN A 385 29.52 16.76 -4.14
C ASN A 385 28.21 17.43 -4.59
N GLU A 386 28.33 18.56 -5.27
CA GLU A 386 27.21 19.22 -5.95
C GLU A 386 27.20 18.81 -7.42
N LEU A 387 26.02 18.46 -7.94
CA LEU A 387 25.79 18.02 -9.31
C LEU A 387 24.73 18.91 -9.95
N THR A 388 24.97 19.37 -11.18
CA THR A 388 23.97 20.09 -11.97
C THR A 388 23.18 19.13 -12.85
N LEU A 389 21.86 19.18 -12.74
CA LEU A 389 20.90 18.38 -13.47
C LEU A 389 20.37 19.17 -14.67
N ASN A 390 20.16 18.48 -15.79
CA ASN A 390 19.64 19.08 -17.03
C ASN A 390 18.50 18.21 -17.60
N PRO A 391 17.54 18.80 -18.34
CA PRO A 391 16.47 18.05 -19.01
C PRO A 391 16.95 17.04 -20.05
#